data_AF-A0A854Q3V9-F1
#
_entry.id   AF-A0A854Q3V9-F1
#
_cell.length_a   1.000
_cell.length_b   1.000
_cell.length_c   1.000
_cell.angle_alpha   90.00
_cell.angle_beta   90.00
_cell.angle_gamma   90.00
#
_symmetry.space_group_name_H-M   'P 1'
#
loop_
_entity.id
_entity.type
_entity.pdbx_description
1 polymer ?
#
loop_
_entity_poly.entity_id
_entity_poly.type
_entity_poly.pdbx_seq_one_letter_code
_entity_poly.pdbx_strand_id
1 'polypeptide(L)'
;MVIPRSMDFGSVKVILTYDEKEYTVKIYPRLVHVIKSFNSNPHPHNPNITQTLKERRSALGVMIDNLRNLDPAELGGFRLEISLNARSLSEAREIARNLPFLDIKNWLNPIHDQIKPFKLEAMVISKEDLLANVLRMLTIANSRDIWSGPSQGKVSNFRKQVVTDLFAALGWNPGRRHLTRSDKSGAWWREPDDGGKRTAWEIILGHLTAKYSTGPSLRRVFEAIQRHIVNGVLPCQKNGRGVYQAYADKSRFRLRCNDRLCRHILSQFQVYEYFSQLILQGAVPCNIIGLSPGTFLYRIPTTNNPDYTNTAEQNPTIQPERVPSREPVQLDFAM
;
A
#
# COMPACT_ATOMS: atom_id res chain seq x y z
N MET A 1 6.38 2.88 11.42
CA MET A 1 5.02 2.38 11.74
C MET A 1 4.05 3.36 11.16
N VAL A 2 3.03 2.95 10.39
CA VAL A 2 2.11 3.92 9.76
C VAL A 2 1.12 4.42 10.81
N ILE A 3 1.50 5.50 11.48
CA ILE A 3 0.70 6.13 12.54
C ILE A 3 0.72 7.64 12.26
N PRO A 4 -0.45 8.28 12.05
CA PRO A 4 -0.54 9.70 11.66
C PRO A 4 0.31 10.66 12.50
N ARG A 5 0.34 10.44 13.82
CA ARG A 5 1.08 11.30 14.74
C ARG A 5 2.59 11.03 14.78
N SER A 6 3.04 9.86 14.31
CA SER A 6 4.45 9.45 14.40
C SER A 6 5.27 9.82 13.17
N MET A 7 4.67 10.45 12.16
CA MET A 7 5.29 10.71 10.86
C MET A 7 5.98 9.46 10.27
N ASP A 8 5.37 8.30 10.51
CA ASP A 8 5.87 6.97 10.15
C ASP A 8 7.12 6.46 10.87
N PHE A 9 7.73 7.25 11.74
CA PHE A 9 8.87 6.82 12.54
C PHE A 9 8.41 5.88 13.66
N GLY A 10 9.20 4.83 13.87
CA GLY A 10 8.93 3.84 14.91
C GLY A 10 10.17 3.07 15.33
N SER A 11 11.33 3.45 14.84
CA SER A 11 12.64 2.94 15.25
C SER A 11 13.68 3.93 14.74
N VAL A 12 14.82 3.99 15.42
CA VAL A 12 15.98 4.75 14.98
C VAL A 12 17.21 3.85 14.95
N LYS A 13 18.09 4.10 13.98
CA LYS A 13 19.44 3.55 13.92
C LYS A 13 20.39 4.74 13.86
N VAL A 14 21.16 4.94 14.92
CA VAL A 14 22.15 5.99 15.04
C VAL A 14 23.52 5.37 14.86
N ILE A 15 24.35 5.99 14.02
CA ILE A 15 25.77 5.68 13.91
C ILE A 15 26.49 6.94 14.40
N LEU A 16 27.27 6.81 15.46
CA LEU A 16 27.98 7.94 16.05
C LEU A 16 29.39 7.57 16.49
N THR A 17 30.26 8.58 16.52
CA THR A 17 31.57 8.49 17.16
C THR A 17 31.49 9.04 18.58
N TYR A 18 31.93 8.25 19.55
CA TYR A 18 31.99 8.62 20.97
C TYR A 18 33.33 8.17 21.52
N ASP A 19 34.07 9.07 22.18
CA ASP A 19 35.45 8.83 22.61
C ASP A 19 36.32 8.13 21.54
N GLU A 20 36.34 8.70 20.33
CA GLU A 20 37.12 8.25 19.16
C GLU A 20 36.74 6.85 18.61
N LYS A 21 35.67 6.24 19.11
CA LYS A 21 35.18 4.93 18.63
C LYS A 21 33.82 5.05 17.98
N GLU A 22 33.60 4.27 16.92
CA GLU A 22 32.29 4.19 16.26
C GLU A 22 31.37 3.20 16.96
N TYR A 23 30.13 3.61 17.16
CA TYR A 23 29.06 2.80 17.72
C TYR A 23 27.82 2.86 16.83
N THR A 24 27.11 1.75 16.72
CA THR A 24 25.76 1.72 16.16
C THR A 24 24.76 1.46 17.27
N VAL A 25 23.81 2.38 17.47
CA VAL A 25 22.73 2.24 18.43
C VAL A 25 21.40 2.08 17.71
N LYS A 26 20.59 1.07 18.07
CA LYS A 26 19.23 0.90 17.59
C LYS A 26 18.25 1.05 18.74
N ILE A 27 17.24 1.89 18.57
CA ILE A 27 16.20 2.13 19.57
C ILE A 27 14.85 1.92 18.91
N TYR A 28 14.03 1.03 19.46
CA TYR A 28 12.74 0.71 18.89
C TYR A 28 11.76 0.17 19.94
N PRO A 29 10.43 0.31 19.74
CA PRO A 29 9.41 -0.16 20.66
C PRO A 29 9.46 -1.66 20.87
N ARG A 30 9.13 -2.11 22.09
CA ARG A 30 8.95 -3.54 22.39
C ARG A 30 7.82 -4.18 21.59
N LEU A 31 6.84 -3.40 21.14
CA LEU A 31 5.73 -3.82 20.28
C LEU A 31 6.18 -4.75 19.13
N VAL A 32 7.29 -4.45 18.47
CA VAL A 32 7.79 -5.28 17.34
C VAL A 32 8.11 -6.71 17.80
N HIS A 33 8.64 -6.88 19.01
CA HIS A 33 8.94 -8.20 19.58
C HIS A 33 7.69 -8.94 20.03
N VAL A 34 6.71 -8.22 20.57
CA VAL A 34 5.39 -8.78 20.89
C VAL A 34 4.71 -9.31 19.63
N ILE A 35 4.75 -8.55 18.53
CA ILE A 35 4.23 -9.02 17.25
C ILE A 35 4.96 -10.28 16.76
N LYS A 36 6.30 -10.32 16.93
CA LYS A 36 7.10 -11.50 16.58
C LYS A 36 6.79 -12.73 17.42
N SER A 37 6.40 -12.58 18.69
CA SER A 37 6.04 -13.74 19.52
C SER A 37 4.73 -14.38 19.08
N PHE A 38 3.82 -13.61 18.49
CA PHE A 38 2.59 -14.15 17.89
C PHE A 38 2.85 -14.85 16.56
N ASN A 39 3.75 -14.30 15.76
CA ASN A 39 4.13 -14.86 14.48
C ASN A 39 5.53 -14.37 14.12
N SER A 40 6.48 -15.29 13.99
CA SER A 40 7.88 -14.97 13.69
C SER A 40 8.06 -14.30 12.32
N ASN A 41 7.10 -14.47 11.39
CA ASN A 41 7.13 -13.87 10.07
C ASN A 41 5.72 -13.52 9.53
N PRO A 42 5.09 -12.44 10.01
CA PRO A 42 3.75 -11.99 9.63
C PRO A 42 3.56 -11.74 8.13
N HIS A 43 4.63 -11.38 7.41
CA HIS A 43 4.55 -10.87 6.04
C HIS A 43 5.85 -11.08 5.20
N PRO A 44 6.28 -12.34 4.96
CA PRO A 44 7.54 -12.68 4.28
C PRO A 44 7.61 -12.18 2.84
N HIS A 45 6.53 -12.34 2.07
CA HIS A 45 6.49 -12.11 0.63
C HIS A 45 5.22 -11.39 0.19
N ASN A 46 5.27 -10.76 -0.98
CA ASN A 46 4.13 -10.07 -1.56
C ASN A 46 3.01 -11.08 -1.91
N PRO A 47 1.75 -10.80 -1.55
CA PRO A 47 0.64 -11.63 -1.99
C PRO A 47 0.44 -11.44 -3.50
N ASN A 48 0.89 -12.41 -4.29
CA ASN A 48 0.76 -12.35 -5.76
C ASN A 48 -0.59 -12.88 -6.26
N ILE A 49 -1.26 -13.72 -5.45
CA ILE A 49 -2.60 -14.25 -5.71
C ILE A 49 -3.58 -13.83 -4.61
N THR A 50 -4.86 -13.75 -4.98
CA THR A 50 -5.93 -13.26 -4.10
C THR A 50 -6.13 -14.16 -2.87
N GLN A 51 -5.86 -15.46 -2.98
CA GLN A 51 -5.87 -16.38 -1.85
C GLN A 51 -4.91 -15.93 -0.74
N THR A 52 -3.64 -15.70 -1.08
CA THR A 52 -2.64 -15.20 -0.12
C THR A 52 -3.03 -13.84 0.45
N LEU A 53 -3.68 -12.99 -0.35
CA LEU A 53 -4.19 -11.70 0.14
C LEU A 53 -5.27 -11.87 1.23
N LYS A 54 -6.21 -12.81 1.04
CA LYS A 54 -7.24 -13.15 2.02
C LYS A 54 -6.64 -13.76 3.29
N GLU A 55 -5.65 -14.64 3.14
CA GLU A 55 -4.89 -15.20 4.27
C GLU A 55 -4.19 -14.10 5.10
N ARG A 56 -3.61 -13.09 4.44
CA ARG A 56 -3.01 -11.94 5.12
C ARG A 56 -4.03 -11.12 5.89
N ARG A 57 -5.24 -10.93 5.35
CA ARG A 57 -6.33 -10.29 6.09
C ARG A 57 -6.68 -11.08 7.36
N SER A 58 -6.81 -12.40 7.26
CA SER A 58 -7.09 -13.25 8.43
C SER A 58 -5.97 -13.16 9.48
N ALA A 59 -4.70 -13.21 9.04
CA ALA A 59 -3.55 -13.05 9.94
C ALA A 59 -3.53 -11.68 10.62
N LEU A 60 -3.88 -10.61 9.90
CA LEU A 60 -4.08 -9.27 10.45
C LEU A 60 -5.15 -9.26 11.55
N GLY A 61 -6.29 -9.91 11.33
CA GLY A 61 -7.36 -10.05 12.32
C GLY A 61 -6.89 -10.74 13.59
N VAL A 62 -6.22 -11.89 13.46
CA VAL A 62 -5.65 -12.62 14.60
C VAL A 62 -4.65 -11.75 15.39
N MET A 63 -3.80 -10.97 14.70
CA MET A 63 -2.86 -10.08 15.39
C MET A 63 -3.56 -8.94 16.12
N ILE A 64 -4.60 -8.36 15.54
CA ILE A 64 -5.43 -7.33 16.18
C ILE A 64 -6.05 -7.89 17.46
N ASP A 65 -6.63 -9.09 17.39
CA ASP A 65 -7.28 -9.73 18.54
C ASP A 65 -6.26 -10.09 19.63
N ASN A 66 -5.10 -10.62 19.26
CA ASN A 66 -4.01 -10.89 20.21
C ASN A 66 -3.55 -9.61 20.92
N LEU A 67 -3.31 -8.53 20.17
CA LEU A 67 -2.91 -7.24 20.74
C LEU A 67 -4.01 -6.65 21.63
N ARG A 68 -5.29 -6.81 21.27
CA ARG A 68 -6.42 -6.34 22.08
C ARG A 68 -6.42 -6.99 23.46
N ASN A 69 -6.14 -8.28 23.51
CA ASN A 69 -6.19 -9.10 24.73
C ASN A 69 -4.95 -9.00 25.63
N LEU A 70 -3.83 -8.42 25.15
CA LEU A 70 -2.65 -8.18 25.98
C LEU A 70 -2.85 -7.03 26.96
N ASP A 71 -2.17 -7.11 28.11
CA ASP A 71 -2.08 -5.98 29.03
C ASP A 71 -1.28 -4.84 28.36
N PRO A 72 -1.75 -3.58 28.39
CA PRO A 72 -0.97 -2.43 27.92
C PRO A 72 0.49 -2.38 28.43
N ALA A 73 0.74 -2.84 29.66
CA ALA A 73 2.09 -2.90 30.24
C ALA A 73 3.04 -3.83 29.48
N GLU A 74 2.52 -4.84 28.77
CA GLU A 74 3.31 -5.78 27.96
C GLU A 74 3.73 -5.18 26.60
N LEU A 75 3.00 -4.18 26.12
CA LEU A 75 3.27 -3.49 24.85
C LEU A 75 4.27 -2.33 24.98
N GLY A 76 4.36 -1.77 26.19
CA GLY A 76 5.13 -0.57 26.49
C GLY A 76 6.65 -0.78 26.49
N GLY A 77 7.36 0.36 26.45
CA GLY A 77 8.81 0.42 26.60
C GLY A 77 9.59 0.29 25.28
N PHE A 78 10.92 0.40 25.43
CA PHE A 78 11.86 0.41 24.33
C PHE A 78 12.90 -0.69 24.50
N ARG A 79 13.43 -1.16 23.37
CA ARG A 79 14.64 -1.94 23.33
C ARG A 79 15.75 -1.07 22.77
N LEU A 80 16.85 -1.01 23.51
CA LEU A 80 18.08 -0.35 23.11
C LEU A 80 19.10 -1.45 22.79
N GLU A 81 19.70 -1.38 21.61
CA GLU A 81 20.76 -2.28 21.18
C GLU A 81 21.99 -1.46 20.80
N ILE A 82 23.16 -1.88 21.26
CA ILE A 82 24.44 -1.29 20.89
C ILE A 82 25.23 -2.33 20.13
N SER A 83 25.75 -1.96 18.97
CA SER A 83 26.78 -2.70 18.25
C SER A 83 28.09 -1.95 18.39
N LEU A 84 29.11 -2.66 18.87
CA LEU A 84 30.46 -2.16 19.14
C LEU A 84 31.48 -3.26 18.81
N ASN A 85 32.73 -2.86 18.63
CA ASN A 85 33.85 -3.79 18.44
C ASN A 85 34.59 -4.02 19.77
N ALA A 86 34.81 -5.28 20.11
CA ALA A 86 35.56 -5.70 21.30
C ALA A 86 36.21 -7.08 21.03
N ARG A 87 37.28 -7.41 21.77
CA ARG A 87 38.01 -8.67 21.63
C ARG A 87 37.29 -9.84 22.30
N SER A 88 36.39 -9.55 23.25
CA SER A 88 35.60 -10.57 23.95
C SER A 88 34.22 -10.05 24.34
N LEU A 89 33.29 -10.97 24.65
CA LEU A 89 31.98 -10.63 25.20
C LEU A 89 32.08 -9.90 26.55
N SER A 90 33.07 -10.26 27.39
CA SER A 90 33.27 -9.61 28.69
C SER A 90 33.64 -8.15 28.52
N GLU A 91 34.62 -7.87 27.65
CA GLU A 91 35.02 -6.51 27.29
C GLU A 91 33.85 -5.74 26.68
N ALA A 92 33.09 -6.35 25.77
CA ALA A 92 31.93 -5.72 25.17
C ALA A 92 30.88 -5.29 26.21
N ARG A 93 30.63 -6.13 27.23
CA ARG A 93 29.71 -5.82 28.33
C ARG A 93 30.23 -4.70 29.21
N GLU A 94 31.53 -4.68 29.49
CA GLU A 94 32.16 -3.63 30.28
C GLU A 94 32.07 -2.28 29.56
N ILE A 95 32.44 -2.23 28.27
CA ILE A 95 32.29 -1.02 27.44
C ILE A 95 30.83 -0.57 27.42
N ALA A 96 29.88 -1.47 27.12
CA ALA A 96 28.47 -1.11 27.00
C ALA A 96 27.86 -0.55 28.30
N ARG A 97 28.31 -1.01 29.47
CA ARG A 97 27.85 -0.50 30.78
C ARG A 97 28.35 0.90 31.09
N ASN A 98 29.53 1.25 30.60
CA ASN A 98 30.15 2.56 30.80
C ASN A 98 29.68 3.61 29.79
N LEU A 99 28.97 3.19 28.73
CA LEU A 99 28.39 4.10 27.75
C LEU A 99 27.02 4.62 28.20
N PRO A 100 26.69 5.88 27.88
CA PRO A 100 25.38 6.46 28.22
C PRO A 100 24.23 5.91 27.36
N PHE A 101 24.51 5.05 26.37
CA PHE A 101 23.57 4.67 25.32
C PHE A 101 22.45 3.73 25.77
N LEU A 102 22.61 2.97 26.86
CA LEU A 102 21.57 2.03 27.34
C LEU A 102 20.51 2.68 28.24
N ASP A 103 20.64 3.97 28.56
CA ASP A 103 19.61 4.74 29.25
C ASP A 103 18.88 5.66 28.27
N ILE A 104 17.56 5.44 28.12
CA ILE A 104 16.71 6.25 27.25
C ILE A 104 16.72 7.75 27.61
N LYS A 105 16.96 8.09 28.88
CA LYS A 105 17.02 9.49 29.33
C LYS A 105 18.12 10.28 28.62
N ASN A 106 19.24 9.63 28.31
CA ASN A 106 20.35 10.26 27.60
C ASN A 106 20.06 10.54 26.12
N TRP A 107 19.02 9.91 25.56
CA TRP A 107 18.56 10.18 24.20
C TRP A 107 17.47 11.25 24.17
N LEU A 108 16.59 11.27 25.19
CA LEU A 108 15.51 12.26 25.30
C LEU A 108 16.04 13.63 25.76
N ASN A 109 16.99 13.62 26.69
CA ASN A 109 17.61 14.80 27.29
C ASN A 109 19.15 14.66 27.29
N PRO A 110 19.79 14.70 26.12
CA PRO A 110 21.23 14.48 26.01
C PRO A 110 22.05 15.58 26.67
N ILE A 111 22.95 15.17 27.56
CA ILE A 111 23.94 16.06 28.20
C ILE A 111 25.29 16.07 27.47
N HIS A 112 25.67 14.96 26.83
CA HIS A 112 26.93 14.82 26.10
C HIS A 112 26.85 15.46 24.71
N ASP A 113 27.84 16.28 24.36
CA ASP A 113 27.87 17.00 23.07
C ASP A 113 27.82 16.08 21.85
N GLN A 114 28.43 14.90 21.94
CA GLN A 114 28.41 13.88 20.87
C GLN A 114 27.02 13.26 20.66
N ILE A 115 26.13 13.32 21.65
CA ILE A 115 24.77 12.73 21.60
C ILE A 115 23.72 13.79 21.28
N LYS A 116 23.95 15.07 21.64
CA LYS A 116 23.02 16.18 21.41
C LYS A 116 22.44 16.24 19.98
N PRO A 117 23.21 16.02 18.90
CA PRO A 117 22.67 16.01 17.53
C PRO A 117 21.63 14.91 17.28
N PHE A 118 21.62 13.86 18.09
CA PHE A 118 20.75 12.69 17.98
C PHE A 118 19.62 12.69 19.01
N LYS A 119 19.31 13.86 19.59
CA LYS A 119 18.19 14.00 20.53
C LYS A 119 16.92 13.39 19.94
N LEU A 120 16.30 12.50 20.69
CA LEU A 120 15.06 11.84 20.31
C LEU A 120 13.86 12.57 20.91
N GLU A 121 12.78 12.58 20.15
CA GLU A 121 11.45 12.88 20.64
C GLU A 121 10.68 11.57 20.78
N ALA A 122 10.13 11.34 21.96
CA ALA A 122 9.27 10.20 22.21
C ALA A 122 7.80 10.65 22.11
N MET A 123 7.04 9.92 21.31
CA MET A 123 5.59 10.04 21.29
C MET A 123 4.98 8.80 21.94
N VAL A 124 4.12 9.04 22.92
CA VAL A 124 3.35 7.99 23.57
C VAL A 124 2.05 7.77 22.80
N ILE A 125 1.77 6.51 22.48
CA ILE A 125 0.53 6.07 21.83
C ILE A 125 -0.08 5.01 22.74
N SER A 126 -1.36 5.17 23.09
CA SER A 126 -2.07 4.16 23.86
C SER A 126 -2.32 2.91 23.01
N LYS A 127 -2.55 1.76 23.67
CA LYS A 127 -2.96 0.53 22.97
C LYS A 127 -4.24 0.78 22.17
N GLU A 128 -5.16 1.54 22.74
CA GLU A 128 -6.45 1.89 22.19
C GLU A 128 -6.29 2.73 20.91
N ASP A 129 -5.41 3.73 20.91
CA ASP A 129 -5.14 4.57 19.74
C ASP A 129 -4.47 3.79 18.61
N LEU A 130 -3.51 2.91 18.96
CA LEU A 130 -2.85 2.01 18.00
C LEU A 130 -3.88 1.10 17.31
N LEU A 131 -4.74 0.45 18.10
CA LEU A 131 -5.78 -0.44 17.59
C LEU A 131 -6.85 0.32 16.80
N ALA A 132 -7.29 1.49 17.28
CA ALA A 132 -8.24 2.33 16.58
C ALA A 132 -7.71 2.76 15.21
N ASN A 133 -6.42 3.07 15.10
CA ASN A 133 -5.77 3.41 13.84
C ASN A 133 -5.84 2.27 12.81
N VAL A 134 -5.37 1.07 13.17
CA VAL A 134 -5.40 -0.07 12.24
C VAL A 134 -6.84 -0.50 11.93
N LEU A 135 -7.75 -0.49 12.90
CA LEU A 135 -9.15 -0.87 12.70
C LEU A 135 -9.85 0.08 11.72
N ARG A 136 -9.62 1.39 11.83
CA ARG A 136 -10.12 2.37 10.86
C ARG A 136 -9.61 2.08 9.45
N MET A 137 -8.29 1.87 9.30
CA MET A 137 -7.69 1.51 8.00
C MET A 137 -8.28 0.21 7.45
N LEU A 138 -8.48 -0.80 8.29
CA LEU A 138 -9.05 -2.09 7.91
C LEU A 138 -10.52 -1.97 7.49
N THR A 139 -11.32 -1.16 8.17
CA THR A 139 -12.70 -0.86 7.80
C THR A 139 -12.77 -0.25 6.40
N ILE A 140 -11.90 0.73 6.10
CA ILE A 140 -11.81 1.32 4.76
C ILE A 140 -11.39 0.27 3.74
N ALA A 141 -10.40 -0.57 4.03
CA ALA A 141 -9.99 -1.65 3.13
C ALA A 141 -11.12 -2.66 2.87
N ASN A 142 -11.90 -3.01 3.89
CA ASN A 142 -13.08 -3.88 3.77
C ASN A 142 -14.16 -3.27 2.87
N SER A 143 -14.33 -1.95 2.89
CA SER A 143 -15.28 -1.24 2.02
C SER A 143 -14.85 -1.15 0.54
N ARG A 144 -13.59 -1.47 0.20
CA ARG A 144 -12.98 -1.16 -1.11
C ARG A 144 -12.68 -2.37 -1.99
N ASP A 145 -13.42 -3.47 -1.87
CA ASP A 145 -13.23 -4.70 -2.65
C ASP A 145 -11.79 -5.25 -2.66
N ILE A 146 -10.97 -4.81 -1.69
CA ILE A 146 -9.54 -5.17 -1.60
C ILE A 146 -9.37 -6.68 -1.50
N TRP A 147 -10.34 -7.37 -0.90
CA TRP A 147 -10.27 -8.79 -0.59
C TRP A 147 -10.98 -9.67 -1.62
N SER A 148 -11.65 -9.07 -2.60
CA SER A 148 -12.54 -9.76 -3.54
C SER A 148 -11.79 -10.40 -4.71
N GLY A 149 -12.44 -11.33 -5.42
CA GLY A 149 -11.92 -11.98 -6.62
C GLY A 149 -11.58 -13.48 -6.47
N PRO A 150 -11.26 -14.14 -7.60
CA PRO A 150 -10.96 -15.57 -7.65
C PRO A 150 -9.63 -15.87 -6.95
N SER A 151 -9.52 -17.01 -6.28
CA SER A 151 -8.36 -17.37 -5.44
C SER A 151 -7.02 -17.27 -6.17
N GLN A 152 -6.96 -17.73 -7.43
CA GLN A 152 -5.76 -17.65 -8.28
C GLN A 152 -5.63 -16.33 -9.08
N GLY A 153 -6.53 -15.37 -8.83
CA GLY A 153 -6.51 -14.07 -9.49
C GLY A 153 -5.31 -13.24 -9.06
N LYS A 154 -4.65 -12.61 -10.05
CA LYS A 154 -3.50 -11.73 -9.84
C LYS A 154 -3.86 -10.55 -8.94
N VAL A 155 -2.98 -10.24 -7.98
CA VAL A 155 -3.14 -9.11 -7.07
C VAL A 155 -2.46 -7.88 -7.65
N SER A 156 -3.18 -6.76 -7.70
CA SER A 156 -2.64 -5.47 -8.14
C SER A 156 -1.63 -4.90 -7.13
N ASN A 157 -0.76 -4.01 -7.59
CA ASN A 157 0.22 -3.34 -6.70
C ASN A 157 -0.48 -2.53 -5.60
N PHE A 158 -1.62 -1.90 -5.91
CA PHE A 158 -2.43 -1.21 -4.92
C PHE A 158 -2.88 -2.12 -3.77
N ARG A 159 -3.43 -3.30 -4.07
CA ARG A 159 -3.87 -4.27 -3.04
C ARG A 159 -2.70 -4.78 -2.20
N LYS A 160 -1.51 -4.97 -2.81
CA LYS A 160 -0.27 -5.31 -2.08
C LYS A 160 0.18 -4.18 -1.15
N GLN A 161 0.04 -2.92 -1.59
CA GLN A 161 0.36 -1.75 -0.79
C GLN A 161 -0.58 -1.63 0.41
N VAL A 162 -1.89 -1.80 0.22
CA VAL A 162 -2.89 -1.78 1.30
C VAL A 162 -2.53 -2.75 2.43
N VAL A 163 -2.18 -3.99 2.08
CA VAL A 163 -1.75 -4.99 3.08
C VAL A 163 -0.45 -4.57 3.76
N THR A 164 0.52 -4.06 3.00
CA THR A 164 1.79 -3.59 3.55
C THR A 164 1.58 -2.46 4.57
N ASP A 165 0.74 -1.49 4.23
CA ASP A 165 0.44 -0.35 5.10
C ASP A 165 -0.35 -0.79 6.35
N LEU A 166 -1.29 -1.74 6.22
CA LEU A 166 -2.02 -2.31 7.36
C LEU A 166 -1.10 -3.02 8.37
N PHE A 167 -0.15 -3.84 7.89
CA PHE A 167 0.86 -4.44 8.78
C PHE A 167 1.77 -3.39 9.40
N ALA A 168 2.15 -2.36 8.65
CA ALA A 168 2.97 -1.29 9.17
C ALA A 168 2.23 -0.41 10.20
N ALA A 169 0.92 -0.25 10.08
CA ALA A 169 0.05 0.42 11.04
C ALA A 169 -0.08 -0.37 12.35
N LEU A 170 -0.03 -1.71 12.29
CA LEU A 170 0.07 -2.58 13.47
C LEU A 170 1.42 -2.47 14.20
N GLY A 171 2.45 -1.97 13.54
CA GLY A 171 3.81 -1.94 14.07
C GLY A 171 4.80 -2.88 13.36
N TRP A 172 4.35 -3.66 12.37
CA TRP A 172 5.20 -4.58 11.62
C TRP A 172 5.70 -3.97 10.31
N ASN A 173 6.98 -3.58 10.25
CA ASN A 173 7.65 -3.22 9.01
C ASN A 173 8.99 -3.97 8.86
N PRO A 174 9.09 -4.96 7.95
CA PRO A 174 10.33 -5.70 7.73
C PRO A 174 11.40 -4.91 6.96
N GLY A 175 11.17 -3.64 6.61
CA GLY A 175 12.14 -2.77 5.94
C GLY A 175 12.36 -3.06 4.45
N ARG A 176 11.62 -4.01 3.87
CA ARG A 176 11.77 -4.43 2.47
C ARG A 176 10.84 -3.71 1.49
N ARG A 177 9.95 -2.85 1.98
CA ARG A 177 8.86 -2.26 1.18
C ARG A 177 8.74 -0.78 1.49
N HIS A 178 8.38 -0.01 0.48
CA HIS A 178 8.02 1.39 0.65
C HIS A 178 6.62 1.48 1.24
N LEU A 179 6.52 2.09 2.41
CA LEU A 179 5.24 2.36 3.06
C LEU A 179 4.62 3.61 2.42
N THR A 180 3.30 3.64 2.34
CA THR A 180 2.60 4.90 2.09
C THR A 180 2.84 5.79 3.31
N ARG A 181 3.33 7.02 3.10
CA ARG A 181 3.54 7.96 4.21
C ARG A 181 2.21 8.33 4.87
N SER A 182 2.20 8.38 6.19
CA SER A 182 1.13 8.86 7.06
C SER A 182 0.61 10.23 6.65
N ASP A 183 1.49 11.16 6.28
CA ASP A 183 1.18 12.54 5.87
C ASP A 183 0.83 12.69 4.39
N LYS A 184 0.92 11.62 3.59
CA LYS A 184 0.66 11.68 2.16
C LYS A 184 -0.77 12.15 1.89
N SER A 185 -0.91 13.26 1.16
CA SER A 185 -2.19 13.69 0.59
C SER A 185 -2.73 12.59 -0.33
N GLY A 186 -3.99 12.19 -0.11
CA GLY A 186 -4.60 11.07 -0.84
C GLY A 186 -4.08 9.68 -0.45
N ALA A 187 -3.50 9.50 0.75
CA ALA A 187 -3.25 8.16 1.28
C ALA A 187 -4.55 7.33 1.25
N TRP A 188 -4.49 6.05 0.92
CA TRP A 188 -5.70 5.28 0.61
C TRP A 188 -6.66 5.15 1.80
N TRP A 189 -6.17 5.28 3.03
CA TRP A 189 -6.98 5.28 4.25
C TRP A 189 -7.41 6.67 4.72
N ARG A 190 -7.00 7.73 4.04
CA ARG A 190 -7.59 9.05 4.27
C ARG A 190 -8.96 9.03 3.62
N GLU A 191 -9.95 9.43 4.42
CA GLU A 191 -11.24 9.78 3.84
C GLU A 191 -10.98 10.86 2.78
N PRO A 192 -11.60 10.75 1.61
CA PRO A 192 -11.57 11.84 0.65
C PRO A 192 -12.13 13.09 1.35
N ASP A 193 -11.59 14.26 1.03
CA ASP A 193 -12.15 15.57 1.43
C ASP A 193 -13.49 15.84 0.70
N ASP A 194 -14.45 14.93 0.84
CA ASP A 194 -15.87 15.06 0.47
C ASP A 194 -16.79 15.00 1.70
N GLY A 195 -16.20 15.05 2.90
CA GLY A 195 -16.92 14.89 4.17
C GLY A 195 -17.20 13.43 4.56
N GLY A 196 -16.57 12.44 3.90
CA GLY A 196 -16.49 11.05 4.39
C GLY A 196 -17.80 10.27 4.35
N LYS A 197 -18.76 10.65 3.49
CA LYS A 197 -20.10 10.05 3.49
C LYS A 197 -20.32 8.96 2.42
N ARG A 198 -19.45 8.82 1.40
CA ARG A 198 -19.69 7.89 0.27
C ARG A 198 -18.39 7.28 -0.32
N THR A 199 -18.38 5.95 -0.48
CA THR A 199 -17.37 5.14 -1.18
C THR A 199 -17.29 5.50 -2.68
N ALA A 200 -16.20 5.12 -3.36
CA ALA A 200 -16.06 5.36 -4.80
C ALA A 200 -17.15 4.64 -5.60
N TRP A 201 -17.52 3.44 -5.17
CA TRP A 201 -18.68 2.71 -5.66
C TRP A 201 -19.96 3.53 -5.54
N GLU A 202 -20.26 4.07 -4.36
CA GLU A 202 -21.47 4.86 -4.12
C GLU A 202 -21.49 6.17 -4.92
N ILE A 203 -20.33 6.78 -5.19
CA ILE A 203 -20.22 7.94 -6.06
C ILE A 203 -20.54 7.55 -7.51
N ILE A 204 -19.94 6.48 -8.03
CA ILE A 204 -20.17 6.03 -9.41
C ILE A 204 -21.60 5.56 -9.58
N LEU A 205 -22.08 4.70 -8.68
CA LEU A 205 -23.44 4.16 -8.69
C LEU A 205 -24.47 5.27 -8.53
N GLY A 206 -24.24 6.21 -7.59
CA GLY A 206 -25.10 7.37 -7.37
C GLY A 206 -25.15 8.29 -8.60
N HIS A 207 -24.01 8.55 -9.23
CA HIS A 207 -23.95 9.34 -10.47
C HIS A 207 -24.65 8.63 -11.63
N LEU A 208 -24.42 7.33 -11.79
CA LEU A 208 -25.06 6.53 -12.82
C LEU A 208 -26.58 6.50 -12.68
N THR A 209 -27.07 6.24 -11.47
CA THR A 209 -28.50 6.17 -11.16
C THR A 209 -29.19 7.53 -11.28
N ALA A 210 -28.53 8.63 -10.88
CA ALA A 210 -29.09 9.98 -10.98
C ALA A 210 -29.08 10.51 -12.42
N LYS A 211 -27.96 10.40 -13.13
CA LYS A 211 -27.76 11.01 -14.46
C LYS A 211 -28.32 10.16 -15.60
N TYR A 212 -28.35 8.84 -15.44
CA TYR A 212 -28.73 7.90 -16.51
C TYR A 212 -29.92 7.02 -16.11
N SER A 213 -30.92 7.62 -15.45
CA SER A 213 -32.09 6.95 -14.89
C SER A 213 -33.02 6.29 -15.92
N THR A 214 -32.96 6.72 -17.19
CA THR A 214 -33.87 6.25 -18.26
C THR A 214 -33.20 5.21 -19.15
N GLY A 215 -34.00 4.30 -19.72
CA GLY A 215 -33.50 3.25 -20.60
C GLY A 215 -32.68 3.75 -21.81
N PRO A 216 -33.12 4.80 -22.55
CA PRO A 216 -32.33 5.38 -23.63
C PRO A 216 -31.01 6.00 -23.15
N SER A 217 -30.99 6.64 -21.99
CA SER A 217 -29.77 7.23 -21.42
C SER A 217 -28.76 6.16 -21.02
N LEU A 218 -29.23 5.04 -20.43
CA LEU A 218 -28.39 3.93 -20.04
C LEU A 218 -27.88 3.13 -21.25
N ARG A 219 -28.67 3.06 -22.33
CA ARG A 219 -28.23 2.52 -23.63
C ARG A 219 -27.06 3.32 -24.21
N ARG A 220 -27.11 4.65 -24.15
CA ARG A 220 -25.97 5.50 -24.60
C ARG A 220 -24.71 5.23 -23.78
N VAL A 221 -24.85 5.04 -22.46
CA VAL A 221 -23.72 4.67 -21.59
C VAL A 221 -23.17 3.29 -21.95
N PHE A 222 -24.04 2.30 -22.17
CA PHE A 222 -23.64 0.97 -22.62
C PHE A 222 -22.84 1.02 -23.93
N GLU A 223 -23.33 1.75 -24.93
CA GLU A 223 -22.64 1.92 -26.22
C GLU A 223 -21.29 2.65 -26.06
N ALA A 224 -21.21 3.63 -25.14
CA ALA A 224 -19.97 4.34 -24.84
C ALA A 224 -18.94 3.45 -24.11
N ILE A 225 -19.41 2.61 -23.19
CA ILE A 225 -18.61 1.59 -22.50
C ILE A 225 -18.08 0.56 -23.51
N GLN A 226 -18.93 0.05 -24.41
CA GLN A 226 -18.52 -0.90 -25.43
C GLN A 226 -17.40 -0.35 -26.30
N ARG A 227 -17.46 0.92 -26.70
CA ARG A 227 -16.41 1.59 -27.48
C ARG A 227 -15.05 1.69 -26.77
N HIS A 228 -15.03 1.61 -25.44
CA HIS A 228 -13.79 1.75 -24.64
C HIS A 228 -13.23 0.43 -24.12
N ILE A 229 -14.04 -0.63 -24.10
CA ILE A 229 -13.56 -1.96 -23.73
C ILE A 229 -12.70 -2.54 -24.87
N VAL A 230 -11.59 -3.18 -24.51
CA VAL A 230 -10.55 -3.72 -25.41
C VAL A 230 -11.08 -4.54 -26.60
N ASN A 231 -12.22 -5.23 -26.44
CA ASN A 231 -12.80 -6.10 -27.47
C ASN A 231 -14.13 -5.59 -28.05
N GLY A 232 -14.55 -4.36 -27.73
CA GLY A 232 -15.84 -3.82 -28.21
C GLY A 232 -17.08 -4.49 -27.60
N VAL A 233 -16.90 -5.53 -26.78
CA VAL A 233 -17.96 -6.39 -26.26
C VAL A 233 -17.90 -6.47 -24.75
N LEU A 234 -19.08 -6.47 -24.14
CA LEU A 234 -19.20 -6.51 -22.69
C LEU A 234 -19.31 -7.98 -22.21
N PRO A 235 -18.35 -8.52 -21.44
CA PRO A 235 -18.33 -9.94 -21.11
C PRO A 235 -19.46 -10.33 -20.14
N CYS A 236 -19.95 -11.56 -20.23
CA CYS A 236 -20.95 -12.08 -19.30
C CYS A 236 -20.33 -12.44 -17.95
N GLN A 237 -20.96 -12.02 -16.85
CA GLN A 237 -20.49 -12.32 -15.49
C GLN A 237 -20.65 -13.81 -15.10
N LYS A 238 -21.54 -14.56 -15.77
CA LYS A 238 -21.81 -15.98 -15.47
C LYS A 238 -21.18 -16.98 -16.45
N ASN A 239 -20.74 -16.51 -17.62
CA ASN A 239 -20.20 -17.37 -18.66
C ASN A 239 -19.06 -16.64 -19.39
N GLY A 240 -17.83 -17.14 -19.23
CA GLY A 240 -16.64 -16.51 -19.83
C GLY A 240 -16.62 -16.48 -21.36
N ARG A 241 -17.50 -17.24 -22.03
CA ARG A 241 -17.64 -17.25 -23.50
C ARG A 241 -18.80 -16.38 -24.01
N GLY A 242 -19.69 -15.94 -23.13
CA GLY A 242 -20.86 -15.14 -23.48
C GLY A 242 -20.59 -13.65 -23.39
N VAL A 243 -21.32 -12.86 -24.18
CA VAL A 243 -21.29 -11.39 -24.10
C VAL A 243 -22.69 -10.84 -23.88
N TYR A 244 -22.77 -9.74 -23.13
CA TYR A 244 -24.02 -9.03 -22.90
C TYR A 244 -24.37 -8.17 -24.11
N GLN A 245 -25.65 -8.21 -24.49
CA GLN A 245 -26.26 -7.33 -25.48
C GLN A 245 -27.42 -6.56 -24.85
N ALA A 246 -27.66 -5.36 -25.36
CA ALA A 246 -28.84 -4.58 -24.99
C ALA A 246 -30.11 -5.37 -25.30
N TYR A 247 -30.90 -5.63 -24.27
CA TYR A 247 -32.15 -6.35 -24.35
C TYR A 247 -33.29 -5.36 -24.13
N ALA A 248 -34.12 -5.19 -25.17
CA ALA A 248 -35.21 -4.23 -25.14
C ALA A 248 -36.44 -4.83 -24.43
N ASP A 249 -36.81 -4.21 -23.31
CA ASP A 249 -38.13 -4.27 -22.69
C ASP A 249 -38.68 -2.84 -22.73
N LYS A 250 -39.96 -2.65 -23.08
CA LYS A 250 -40.57 -1.33 -23.40
C LYS A 250 -40.49 -0.31 -22.27
N SER A 251 -40.13 -0.73 -21.05
CA SER A 251 -40.08 0.13 -19.87
C SER A 251 -38.70 0.26 -19.20
N ARG A 252 -37.77 -0.68 -19.40
CA ARG A 252 -36.49 -0.73 -18.64
C ARG A 252 -35.34 -1.26 -19.48
N PHE A 253 -34.18 -0.63 -19.36
CA PHE A 253 -32.97 -1.13 -20.01
C PHE A 253 -32.42 -2.33 -19.27
N ARG A 254 -32.16 -3.41 -20.00
CA ARG A 254 -31.60 -4.66 -19.48
C ARG A 254 -30.48 -5.13 -20.39
N LEU A 255 -29.61 -5.96 -19.83
CA LEU A 255 -28.59 -6.67 -20.60
C LEU A 255 -28.86 -8.15 -20.56
N ARG A 256 -28.75 -8.84 -21.70
CA ARG A 256 -28.89 -10.30 -21.77
C ARG A 256 -27.68 -10.92 -22.43
N CYS A 257 -27.17 -11.98 -21.84
CA CYS A 257 -26.12 -12.81 -22.42
C CYS A 257 -26.61 -13.41 -23.74
N ASN A 258 -25.81 -13.27 -24.80
CA ASN A 258 -26.15 -13.77 -26.14
C ASN A 258 -26.00 -15.30 -26.29
N ASP A 259 -25.25 -15.95 -25.40
CA ASP A 259 -25.10 -17.40 -25.36
C ASP A 259 -26.44 -18.08 -25.04
N ARG A 260 -26.85 -19.00 -25.92
CA ARG A 260 -28.14 -19.71 -25.85
C ARG A 260 -28.26 -20.59 -24.61
N LEU A 261 -27.15 -21.11 -24.08
CA LEU A 261 -27.12 -21.95 -22.88
C LEU A 261 -27.09 -21.12 -21.60
N CYS A 262 -26.58 -19.89 -21.65
CA CYS A 262 -26.48 -19.03 -20.48
C CYS A 262 -27.72 -18.15 -20.28
N ARG A 263 -28.10 -17.37 -21.30
CA ARG A 263 -29.24 -16.42 -21.29
C ARG A 263 -29.37 -15.50 -20.07
N HIS A 264 -28.31 -15.34 -19.27
CA HIS A 264 -28.32 -14.55 -18.04
C HIS A 264 -28.74 -13.10 -18.33
N ILE A 265 -29.70 -12.58 -17.54
CA ILE A 265 -30.24 -11.23 -17.69
C ILE A 265 -29.84 -10.39 -16.48
N LEU A 266 -29.31 -9.20 -16.75
CA LEU A 266 -29.14 -8.15 -15.75
C LEU A 266 -30.33 -7.20 -15.79
N SER A 267 -30.96 -7.01 -14.64
CA SER A 267 -31.91 -5.92 -14.42
C SER A 267 -31.22 -4.56 -14.51
N GLN A 268 -31.98 -3.48 -14.67
CA GLN A 268 -31.43 -2.12 -14.79
C GLN A 268 -30.50 -1.75 -13.62
N PHE A 269 -30.85 -2.13 -12.40
CA PHE A 269 -30.00 -1.86 -11.24
C PHE A 269 -28.68 -2.63 -11.32
N GLN A 270 -28.74 -3.92 -11.65
CA GLN A 270 -27.56 -4.77 -11.84
C GLN A 270 -26.68 -4.31 -13.00
N VAL A 271 -27.25 -3.62 -14.00
CA VAL A 271 -26.47 -2.96 -15.06
C VAL A 271 -25.64 -1.80 -14.48
N TYR A 272 -26.21 -0.95 -13.63
CA TYR A 272 -25.44 0.11 -12.98
C TYR A 272 -24.33 -0.45 -12.09
N GLU A 273 -24.63 -1.48 -11.32
CA GLU A 273 -23.62 -2.17 -10.51
C GLU A 273 -22.49 -2.68 -11.42
N TYR A 274 -22.84 -3.38 -12.49
CA TYR A 274 -21.82 -3.93 -13.36
C TYR A 274 -20.97 -2.85 -14.05
N PHE A 275 -21.58 -1.75 -14.50
CA PHE A 275 -20.83 -0.62 -15.06
C PHE A 275 -19.92 0.04 -14.02
N SER A 276 -20.40 0.18 -12.79
CA SER A 276 -19.60 0.70 -11.68
C SER A 276 -18.38 -0.20 -11.41
N GLN A 277 -18.52 -1.53 -11.53
CA GLN A 277 -17.41 -2.46 -11.36
C GLN A 277 -16.36 -2.30 -12.44
N LEU A 278 -16.78 -2.16 -13.71
CA LEU A 278 -15.86 -1.96 -14.84
C LEU A 278 -15.05 -0.68 -14.69
N ILE A 279 -15.68 0.39 -14.20
CA ILE A 279 -15.02 1.68 -13.96
C ILE A 279 -14.04 1.58 -12.79
N LEU A 280 -14.45 0.98 -11.67
CA LEU A 280 -13.56 0.78 -10.52
C LEU A 280 -12.35 -0.12 -10.82
N GLN A 281 -12.53 -1.12 -11.70
CA GLN A 281 -11.46 -2.02 -12.13
C GLN A 281 -10.52 -1.38 -13.16
N GLY A 282 -10.83 -0.15 -13.63
CA GLY A 282 -10.06 0.55 -14.66
C GLY A 282 -10.24 -0.02 -16.07
N ALA A 283 -11.21 -0.92 -16.27
CA ALA A 283 -11.54 -1.45 -17.60
C ALA A 283 -12.22 -0.41 -18.48
N VAL A 284 -12.88 0.59 -17.88
CA VAL A 284 -13.46 1.75 -18.55
C VAL A 284 -13.11 3.01 -17.76
N PRO A 285 -12.67 4.12 -18.39
CA PRO A 285 -12.38 5.33 -17.65
C PRO A 285 -13.68 6.04 -17.20
N CYS A 286 -13.64 6.70 -16.03
CA CYS A 286 -14.84 7.31 -15.43
C CYS A 286 -15.40 8.51 -16.21
N ASN A 287 -14.60 9.14 -17.06
CA ASN A 287 -15.05 10.22 -17.94
C ASN A 287 -16.07 9.77 -18.99
N ILE A 288 -16.15 8.46 -19.28
CA ILE A 288 -17.16 7.88 -20.19
C ILE A 288 -18.58 8.06 -19.66
N ILE A 289 -18.72 8.11 -18.34
CA ILE A 289 -20.00 8.41 -17.68
C ILE A 289 -20.12 9.89 -17.29
N GLY A 290 -19.26 10.74 -17.85
CA GLY A 290 -19.26 12.18 -17.63
C GLY A 290 -18.93 12.60 -16.20
N LEU A 291 -18.14 11.79 -15.48
CA LEU A 291 -17.39 12.24 -14.31
C LEU A 291 -16.09 12.91 -14.79
N SER A 292 -15.49 13.78 -13.98
CA SER A 292 -14.18 14.35 -14.33
C SER A 292 -13.13 13.22 -14.35
N PRO A 293 -12.16 13.22 -15.28
CA PRO A 293 -11.00 12.32 -15.19
C PRO A 293 -10.29 12.42 -13.83
N GLY A 294 -10.43 13.59 -13.18
CA GLY A 294 -9.97 13.92 -11.84
C GLY A 294 -10.75 13.30 -10.69
N THR A 295 -11.97 12.81 -10.92
CA THR A 295 -12.91 12.41 -9.85
C THR A 295 -12.32 11.35 -8.91
N PHE A 296 -11.40 10.53 -9.41
CA PHE A 296 -10.69 9.52 -8.63
C PHE A 296 -9.17 9.69 -8.66
N LEU A 297 -8.61 10.80 -9.13
CA LEU A 297 -7.14 11.02 -9.14
C LEU A 297 -6.52 10.98 -7.73
N TYR A 298 -7.30 11.32 -6.70
CA TYR A 298 -6.92 11.18 -5.29
C TYR A 298 -7.12 9.75 -4.74
N ARG A 299 -7.71 8.84 -5.53
CA ARG A 299 -8.05 7.45 -5.16
C ARG A 299 -7.32 6.39 -6.02
N ILE A 300 -6.72 6.80 -7.14
CA ILE A 300 -5.83 6.00 -7.99
C ILE A 300 -4.42 6.56 -7.80
N PRO A 301 -3.40 5.77 -7.42
CA PRO A 301 -2.03 6.25 -7.46
C PRO A 301 -1.70 6.57 -8.93
N THR A 302 -1.53 7.83 -9.27
CA THR A 302 -0.93 8.21 -10.54
C THR A 302 0.50 7.67 -10.54
N THR A 303 0.82 6.83 -11.52
CA THR A 303 2.21 6.42 -11.80
C THR A 303 3.02 7.52 -12.47
N ASN A 304 2.47 8.73 -12.61
CA ASN A 304 3.15 9.85 -13.24
C ASN A 304 3.32 10.97 -12.21
N ASN A 305 4.56 11.09 -11.75
CA ASN A 305 5.06 12.17 -10.92
C ASN A 305 5.18 13.44 -11.79
N PRO A 306 4.47 14.56 -11.51
CA PRO A 306 4.65 15.82 -12.22
C PRO A 306 5.68 16.75 -11.58
N ASP A 307 6.38 16.34 -10.52
CA ASP A 307 7.34 17.21 -9.80
C ASP A 307 8.73 17.30 -10.44
N TYR A 308 8.80 17.39 -11.77
CA TYR A 308 9.97 17.94 -12.46
C TYR A 308 9.49 18.96 -13.49
N THR A 309 9.21 20.16 -13.01
CA THR A 309 9.12 21.34 -13.86
C THR A 309 10.52 21.84 -14.17
N ASN A 310 10.79 22.00 -15.47
CA ASN A 310 11.73 22.91 -16.11
C ASN A 310 12.88 23.48 -15.26
N THR A 311 14.07 22.93 -15.50
CA THR A 311 15.26 23.75 -15.73
C THR A 311 15.94 23.23 -17.00
N ALA A 312 15.48 23.71 -18.14
CA ALA A 312 16.34 23.86 -19.29
C ALA A 312 17.23 25.07 -19.00
N GLU A 313 18.51 24.85 -18.69
CA GLU A 313 19.61 25.63 -19.23
C GLU A 313 20.97 25.07 -18.75
N GLN A 314 21.83 24.84 -19.74
CA GLN A 314 23.29 24.74 -19.68
C GLN A 314 23.89 23.48 -19.03
N ASN A 315 24.29 22.53 -19.88
CA ASN A 315 25.66 22.00 -19.83
C ASN A 315 26.08 21.31 -21.16
N PRO A 316 27.39 21.31 -21.47
CA PRO A 316 27.94 21.25 -22.82
C PRO A 316 27.94 19.86 -23.43
N THR A 317 27.92 19.83 -24.76
CA THR A 317 28.05 18.64 -25.61
C THR A 317 29.36 17.91 -25.32
N ILE A 318 29.27 16.72 -24.72
CA ILE A 318 30.38 15.76 -24.64
C ILE A 318 30.16 14.72 -25.73
N GLN A 319 31.10 14.64 -26.68
CA GLN A 319 31.12 13.65 -27.75
C GLN A 319 31.43 12.24 -27.19
N PRO A 320 30.92 11.17 -27.84
CA PRO A 320 31.17 9.80 -27.39
C PRO A 320 32.64 9.40 -27.61
N GLU A 321 33.29 8.98 -26.52
CA GLU A 321 34.63 8.39 -26.53
C GLU A 321 34.65 7.02 -27.24
N ARG A 322 35.73 6.80 -27.99
CA ARG A 322 36.01 5.61 -28.81
C ARG A 322 36.20 4.36 -27.94
N VAL A 323 35.60 3.25 -28.38
CA VAL A 323 35.86 1.90 -27.87
C VAL A 323 37.27 1.46 -28.29
N PRO A 324 38.13 0.95 -27.38
CA PRO A 324 39.43 0.42 -27.76
C PRO A 324 39.30 -0.96 -28.44
N SER A 325 40.03 -1.11 -29.55
CA SER A 325 40.21 -2.34 -30.33
C SER A 325 40.89 -3.45 -29.52
N ARG A 326 40.33 -4.67 -29.57
CA ARG A 326 40.98 -5.90 -29.08
C ARG A 326 41.97 -6.39 -30.13
N GLU A 327 43.25 -6.51 -29.76
CA GLU A 327 44.25 -7.24 -30.54
C GLU A 327 44.05 -8.76 -30.44
N PRO A 328 44.38 -9.54 -31.49
CA PRO A 328 44.21 -10.99 -31.51
C PRO A 328 45.38 -11.71 -30.84
N VAL A 329 45.05 -12.73 -30.03
CA VAL A 329 46.00 -13.64 -29.40
C VAL A 329 46.51 -14.65 -30.43
N GLN A 330 47.82 -14.67 -30.70
CA GLN A 330 48.51 -15.74 -31.42
C GLN A 330 48.55 -17.02 -30.57
N LEU A 331 48.11 -18.14 -31.15
CA LEU A 331 48.29 -19.48 -30.62
C LEU A 331 49.35 -20.19 -31.48
N ASP A 332 50.54 -20.37 -30.93
CA ASP A 332 51.57 -21.22 -31.52
C ASP A 332 51.24 -22.70 -31.28
N PHE A 333 51.16 -23.47 -32.36
CA PHE A 333 51.15 -24.93 -32.31
C PHE A 333 52.57 -25.43 -32.63
N ALA A 334 53.15 -26.22 -31.73
CA ALA A 334 54.34 -27.01 -31.99
C ALA A 334 54.06 -28.49 -31.64
N MET A 335 54.07 -29.29 -32.70
CA MET A 335 54.03 -30.77 -32.84
C MET A 335 52.78 -31.53 -32.37
#